data_AF-A0A7J7K8J7-F1
#
_entry.id   AF-A0A7J7K8J7-F1
#
_cell.length_a   1.000
_cell.length_b   1.000
_cell.length_c   1.000
_cell.angle_alpha   90.00
_cell.angle_beta   90.00
_cell.angle_gamma   90.00
#
_symmetry.space_group_name_H-M   'P 1'
#
loop_
_entity.id
_entity.type
_entity.pdbx_description
1 polymer ?
#
loop_
_entity_poly.entity_id
_entity_poly.type
_entity_poly.pdbx_seq_one_letter_code
_entity_poly.pdbx_strand_id
1 'polypeptide(L)' 'MLITGGCGKLIYQWNINGECKTQVPVSASTVYNISVNHGNPSKKMLTVAGAGHKVDACLNFGYTSFTYEL' A
#
# COMPACT_ATOMS: atom_id res chain seq x y z
N MET A 1 -4.32 -12.28 4.90
CA MET A 1 -3.47 -11.09 5.05
C MET A 1 -4.36 -9.89 4.82
N LEU A 2 -4.37 -8.95 5.75
CA LEU A 2 -5.18 -7.73 5.64
C LEU A 2 -4.24 -6.55 5.42
N ILE A 3 -4.56 -5.68 4.46
CA ILE A 3 -3.86 -4.42 4.24
C ILE A 3 -4.82 -3.30 4.59
N THR A 4 -4.38 -2.38 5.45
CA THR A 4 -5.18 -1.23 5.85
C THR A 4 -4.41 0.08 5.67
N GLY A 5 -5.15 1.15 5.43
CA GLY A 5 -4.66 2.52 5.39
C GLY A 5 -5.79 3.46 5.80
N GLY A 6 -5.46 4.73 6.01
CA GLY A 6 -6.43 5.74 6.41
C GLY A 6 -5.73 7.08 6.64
N CYS A 7 -6.05 7.76 7.73
CA CYS A 7 -5.39 9.00 8.12
C CYS A 7 -3.93 8.73 8.51
N GLY A 8 -2.99 9.29 7.75
CA GLY A 8 -1.55 9.13 7.97
C GLY A 8 -0.79 8.63 6.74
N LYS A 9 0.53 8.76 6.82
CA LYS A 9 1.49 8.42 5.75
C LYS A 9 1.98 6.97 5.82
N LEU A 10 1.16 6.07 6.36
CA LEU A 10 1.51 4.66 6.56
C LEU A 10 0.36 3.77 6.08
N ILE A 11 0.72 2.66 5.45
CA ILE A 11 -0.15 1.49 5.35
C ILE A 11 0.36 0.39 6.28
N TYR A 12 -0.53 -0.49 6.68
CA TYR A 12 -0.25 -1.55 7.64
C TYR A 12 -0.61 -2.90 7.05
N GLN A 13 0.26 -3.88 7.29
CA GLN A 13 -0.01 -5.28 6.96
C GLN A 13 -0.27 -6.07 8.24
N TRP A 14 -1.40 -6.77 8.28
CA TRP A 14 -1.81 -7.57 9.42
C TRP A 14 -1.91 -9.05 9.04
N ASN A 15 -1.61 -9.92 9.99
CA ASN A 15 -2.03 -11.31 9.93
C ASN A 15 -3.49 -11.46 10.42
N ILE A 16 -4.05 -12.66 10.28
CA ILE A 16 -5.44 -12.93 10.69
C ILE A 16 -5.62 -12.93 12.22
N ASN A 17 -4.52 -13.03 12.97
CA ASN A 17 -4.52 -12.99 14.42
C ASN A 17 -4.48 -11.54 14.97
N GLY A 18 -4.45 -10.53 14.10
CA GLY A 18 -4.41 -9.11 14.48
C GLY A 18 -3.02 -8.56 14.77
N GLU A 19 -1.95 -9.30 14.47
CA GLU A 19 -0.58 -8.81 14.63
C GLU A 19 -0.15 -8.00 13.40
N CYS A 20 0.38 -6.80 13.64
CA CYS A 20 0.98 -5.97 12.60
C CYS A 20 2.34 -6.53 12.22
N LYS A 21 2.49 -6.99 10.98
CA LYS A 21 3.74 -7.54 10.45
C LYS A 21 4.69 -6.48 9.93
N THR A 22 4.15 -5.46 9.26
CA THR A 22 4.94 -4.37 8.68
C THR A 22 4.13 -3.11 8.57
N GLN A 23 4.85 -1.98 8.55
CA GLN A 23 4.33 -0.65 8.33
C GLN A 23 5.12 -0.06 7.16
N VAL A 24 4.42 0.39 6.13
CA VAL A 24 5.04 0.88 4.90
C VAL A 24 4.73 2.37 4.73
N PRO A 25 5.76 3.24 4.73
CA PRO A 25 5.59 4.65 4.43
C PRO A 25 5.12 4.88 3.00
N VAL A 26 4.15 5.78 2.86
CA VAL A 26 3.57 6.20 1.59
C VAL A 26 3.61 7.73 1.47
N SER A 27 3.55 8.20 0.24
CA SER A 27 3.63 9.62 -0.11
C SER A 27 2.36 10.39 0.28
N ALA A 28 1.19 9.75 0.21
CA ALA A 28 -0.10 10.35 0.54
C ALA A 28 -0.24 10.65 2.04
N SER A 29 -0.76 11.83 2.39
CA SER A 29 -1.03 12.21 3.80
C SER A 29 -2.24 11.50 4.41
N THR A 30 -3.18 11.07 3.56
CA THR A 30 -4.33 10.23 3.89
C THR A 30 -4.54 9.26 2.75
N VAL A 31 -4.65 7.98 3.05
CA VAL A 31 -4.89 6.92 2.06
C VAL A 31 -6.39 6.78 1.83
N TYR A 32 -6.82 6.86 0.57
CA TYR A 32 -8.23 6.71 0.16
C TYR A 32 -8.49 5.40 -0.57
N ASN A 33 -7.48 4.86 -1.25
CA ASN A 33 -7.60 3.64 -2.01
C ASN A 33 -6.34 2.79 -1.90
N ILE A 34 -6.55 1.49 -1.78
CA ILE A 34 -5.53 0.46 -1.82
C ILE A 34 -6.03 -0.60 -2.79
N SER A 35 -5.27 -0.86 -3.86
CA SER A 35 -5.65 -1.82 -4.89
C SER A 35 -4.55 -2.85 -5.10
N VAL A 36 -4.96 -4.09 -5.37
CA VAL A 36 -4.04 -5.20 -5.65
C VAL A 36 -4.22 -5.60 -7.10
N ASN A 37 -3.13 -5.60 -7.87
CA ASN A 37 -3.15 -6.16 -9.20
C ASN A 37 -3.17 -7.69 -9.14
N HIS A 38 -4.28 -8.29 -9.55
CA HIS A 38 -4.49 -9.74 -9.60
C HIS A 38 -4.20 -10.36 -10.97
N GLY A 39 -3.85 -9.56 -11.99
CA GLY A 39 -3.76 -10.01 -13.39
C GLY A 39 -2.59 -10.97 -13.67
N ASN A 40 -1.53 -10.97 -12.84
CA ASN A 40 -0.42 -11.91 -12.98
C ASN A 40 0.08 -12.37 -11.59
N PRO A 41 0.01 -13.68 -11.27
CA PRO A 41 0.45 -14.23 -9.99
C PRO A 41 1.90 -13.94 -9.63
N SER A 42 2.77 -13.78 -10.64
CA SER A 42 4.21 -13.51 -10.49
C SER A 42 4.53 -12.00 -10.44
N LYS A 43 3.55 -11.13 -10.69
CA LYS A 43 3.69 -9.67 -10.66
C LYS A 43 2.63 -9.03 -9.77
N LYS A 44 2.46 -9.58 -8.55
CA LYS A 44 1.57 -8.99 -7.55
C LYS A 44 2.14 -7.65 -7.11
N MET A 45 1.36 -6.61 -7.37
CA MET A 45 1.69 -5.24 -6.98
C MET A 45 0.51 -4.66 -6.22
N LEU A 46 0.82 -3.96 -5.14
CA LEU A 46 -0.12 -3.14 -4.40
C LEU A 46 0.07 -1.70 -4.85
N THR A 47 -1.00 -1.00 -5.19
CA THR A 47 -0.97 0.43 -5.43
C THR A 47 -1.76 1.15 -4.35
N VAL A 48 -1.22 2.29 -3.90
CA VAL A 48 -1.80 3.13 -2.86
C VAL A 48 -1.98 4.53 -3.42
N ALA A 49 -3.20 5.03 -3.33
CA ALA A 49 -3.55 6.39 -3.72
C ALA A 49 -4.33 7.07 -2.60
N GLY A 50 -4.20 8.38 -2.53
CA GLY A 50 -4.74 9.15 -1.43
C GLY A 50 -4.69 10.65 -1.71
N ALA A 51 -4.64 11.44 -0.64
CA ALA A 51 -4.48 12.88 -0.74
C ALA A 51 -3.15 13.23 -1.42
N GLY A 52 -3.23 13.84 -2.60
CA GLY A 52 -2.08 14.26 -3.41
C GLY A 52 -2.21 13.83 -4.88
N HIS A 53 -1.17 14.11 -5.67
CA HIS A 53 -1.06 13.72 -7.08
C HIS A 53 -0.11 12.52 -7.27
N LYS A 54 0.17 11.78 -6.19
CA LYS A 54 1.14 10.68 -6.18
C LYS A 54 0.45 9.34 -5.96
N VAL A 55 0.95 8.31 -6.64
CA VAL A 55 0.53 6.92 -6.48
C VAL A 55 1.74 6.07 -6.12
N ASP A 56 1.69 5.43 -4.96
CA ASP A 56 2.77 4.56 -4.49
C ASP A 56 2.51 3.11 -4.94
N ALA A 57 3.50 2.52 -5.59
CA ALA A 57 3.50 1.11 -5.96
C ALA A 57 4.40 0.33 -4.99
N CYS A 58 3.79 -0.56 -4.21
CA CYS A 58 4.47 -1.44 -3.27
C CYS A 58 4.59 -2.85 -3.86
N LEU A 59 5.83 -3.35 -3.93
CA LEU A 59 6.10 -4.72 -4.37
C LEU A 59 6.09 -5.66 -3.18
N ASN A 60 5.58 -6.89 -3.39
CA ASN A 60 5.55 -7.96 -2.38
C ASN A 60 4.90 -7.57 -1.04
N PHE A 61 4.07 -6.51 -1.01
CA PHE A 61 3.40 -5.99 0.19
C PHE A 61 4.34 -5.50 1.31
N GLY A 62 5.66 -5.43 1.06
CA GLY A 62 6.66 -5.22 2.12
C GLY A 62 7.30 -3.83 2.14
N TYR A 63 7.29 -3.10 1.03
CA TYR A 63 7.88 -1.77 0.91
C TYR A 63 7.33 -1.00 -0.29
N THR A 64 7.37 0.32 -0.24
CA THR A 64 7.11 1.20 -1.38
C THR A 64 8.29 1.11 -2.35
N SER A 65 8.04 0.62 -3.56
CA SER A 65 9.08 0.40 -4.56
C SER A 65 9.24 1.59 -5.48
N PHE A 66 8.14 2.20 -5.92
CA PHE A 66 8.13 3.35 -6.83
C PHE A 66 6.97 4.27 -6.50
N THR A 67 7.13 5.57 -6.72
CA THR A 67 6.06 6.56 -6.63
C THR A 67 5.88 7.20 -7.99
N TYR A 68 4.68 7.12 -8.55
CA TYR A 68 4.30 7.80 -9.78
C TYR A 68 3.74 9.19 -9.47
N GLU A 69 4.12 10.19 -10.26
CA GLU A 69 3.51 11.52 -10.23
C GLU A 69 2.59 11.66 -11.44
N LEU A 70 1.35 12.09 -11.21
CA LEU A 70 0.34 12.35 -12.23
C LEU A 70 0.29 13.84 -12.58
#